data_AF-A0A3P1WMY9-F1
#
_entry.id   AF-A0A3P1WMY9-F1
#
_cell.length_a   1.000
_cell.length_b   1.000
_cell.length_c   1.000
_cell.angle_alpha   90.00
_cell.angle_beta   90.00
_cell.angle_gamma   90.00
#
_symmetry.space_group_name_H-M   'P 1'
#
loop_
_entity.id
_entity.type
_entity.pdbx_description
1 polymer ?
#
loop_
_entity_poly.entity_id
_entity_poly.type
_entity_poly.pdbx_seq_one_letter_code
_entity_poly.pdbx_strand_id
1 'polypeptide(L)'
;MTNTQLTFNLAVQAFEARDYATAVDRFQRILDDDPGLTLVREYLARAHYHRAALPLAEREARALLAHDPTDTFALLLLARTLERQSRTEEALGFRRQLAALTGDASQLESHQAAR
;
A
#
# COMPACT_ATOMS: atom_id res chain seq x y z
N MET A 1 -10.23 -20.70 16.80
CA MET A 1 -9.63 -19.90 15.71
C MET A 1 -10.68 -19.76 14.62
N THR A 2 -11.14 -18.54 14.34
CA THR A 2 -12.08 -18.30 13.24
C THR A 2 -11.36 -18.47 11.89
N ASN A 3 -12.08 -18.91 10.87
CA ASN A 3 -11.53 -19.19 9.52
C ASN A 3 -10.75 -17.97 8.95
N THR A 4 -11.23 -16.76 9.25
CA THR A 4 -10.61 -15.49 8.87
C THR A 4 -9.23 -15.30 9.49
N GLN A 5 -9.03 -15.60 10.78
CA GLN A 5 -7.74 -15.43 11.45
C GLN A 5 -6.67 -16.38 10.90
N LEU A 6 -7.06 -17.63 10.61
CA LEU A 6 -6.17 -18.59 9.96
C LEU A 6 -5.82 -18.13 8.54
N THR A 7 -6.82 -17.67 7.78
CA THR A 7 -6.61 -17.16 6.41
C THR A 7 -5.69 -15.94 6.41
N PHE A 8 -5.84 -15.05 7.39
CA PHE A 8 -4.97 -13.89 7.57
C PHE A 8 -3.52 -14.30 7.82
N ASN A 9 -3.27 -15.22 8.76
CA ASN A 9 -1.92 -15.68 9.05
C ASN A 9 -1.25 -16.32 7.82
N LEU A 10 -1.99 -17.13 7.05
CA LEU A 10 -1.49 -17.72 5.81
C LEU A 10 -1.23 -16.67 4.72
N ALA A 11 -2.06 -15.62 4.65
CA ALA A 11 -1.86 -14.51 3.73
C ALA A 11 -0.60 -13.71 4.06
N VAL A 12 -0.38 -13.42 5.34
CA VAL A 12 0.84 -12.77 5.83
C VAL A 12 2.08 -13.63 5.57
N GLN A 13 2.02 -14.94 5.85
CA GLN A 13 3.13 -15.85 5.55
C GLN A 13 3.49 -15.86 4.06
N ALA A 14 2.48 -15.89 3.16
CA ALA A 14 2.71 -15.79 1.72
C ALA A 14 3.34 -14.45 1.34
N PHE A 15 2.87 -13.34 1.94
CA PHE A 15 3.44 -12.01 1.72
C PHE A 15 4.92 -11.94 2.14
N GLU A 16 5.26 -12.46 3.32
CA GLU A 16 6.63 -12.52 3.84
C GLU A 16 7.54 -13.39 2.96
N ALA A 17 7.00 -14.49 2.43
CA ALA A 17 7.68 -15.35 1.46
C ALA A 17 7.81 -14.72 0.05
N ARG A 18 7.35 -13.48 -0.15
CA ARG A 18 7.27 -12.76 -1.44
C ARG A 18 6.37 -13.44 -2.48
N ASP A 19 5.54 -14.39 -2.06
CA ASP A 19 4.46 -14.94 -2.88
C ASP A 19 3.26 -13.98 -2.84
N TYR A 20 3.43 -12.85 -3.52
CA TYR A 20 2.41 -11.79 -3.57
C TYR A 20 1.15 -12.21 -4.33
N ALA A 21 1.22 -13.23 -5.19
CA ALA A 21 0.03 -13.75 -5.86
C ALA A 21 -0.87 -14.45 -4.84
N THR A 22 -0.32 -15.42 -4.10
CA THR A 22 -1.07 -16.12 -3.05
C THR A 22 -1.52 -15.18 -1.94
N ALA A 23 -0.67 -14.21 -1.55
CA ALA A 23 -1.04 -13.23 -0.54
C ALA A 23 -2.27 -12.42 -0.97
N VAL A 24 -2.28 -11.91 -2.21
CA VAL A 24 -3.42 -11.14 -2.76
C VAL A 24 -4.70 -11.96 -2.74
N ASP A 25 -4.66 -13.19 -3.25
CA ASP A 25 -5.86 -14.03 -3.34
C ASP A 25 -6.47 -14.30 -1.95
N ARG A 26 -5.62 -14.48 -0.93
CA ARG A 26 -6.07 -14.72 0.45
C ARG A 26 -6.58 -13.46 1.13
N PHE A 27 -5.91 -12.33 0.96
CA PHE A 27 -6.37 -11.06 1.53
C PHE A 27 -7.66 -10.57 0.87
N GLN A 28 -7.85 -10.81 -0.43
CA GLN A 28 -9.12 -10.49 -1.11
C GLN A 28 -10.30 -11.25 -0.50
N ARG A 29 -10.14 -12.55 -0.22
CA ARG A 29 -11.19 -13.35 0.46
C ARG A 29 -11.56 -12.80 1.83
N ILE A 30 -10.59 -12.25 2.57
CA ILE A 30 -10.86 -11.62 3.87
C ILE A 30 -11.66 -10.32 3.69
N LEU A 31 -11.34 -9.53 2.67
CA LEU A 31 -12.08 -8.31 2.36
C LEU A 31 -13.46 -8.57 1.76
N ASP A 32 -13.67 -9.70 1.09
CA ASP A 32 -15.00 -10.10 0.61
C ASP A 32 -15.97 -10.31 1.79
N ASP A 33 -15.46 -10.83 2.91
CA ASP A 33 -16.22 -11.01 4.15
C ASP A 33 -16.35 -9.72 4.98
N ASP A 34 -15.27 -8.91 5.07
CA ASP A 34 -15.26 -7.62 5.77
C ASP A 34 -14.47 -6.55 4.98
N PRO A 35 -15.16 -5.77 4.13
CA PRO A 35 -14.53 -4.75 3.28
C PRO A 35 -13.87 -3.59 4.04
N GLY A 36 -14.16 -3.45 5.34
CA GLY A 36 -13.72 -2.34 6.19
C GLY A 36 -12.35 -2.55 6.83
N LEU A 37 -11.73 -3.73 6.68
CA LEU A 37 -10.46 -4.05 7.32
C LEU A 37 -9.27 -3.31 6.67
N THR A 38 -8.95 -2.13 7.18
CA THR A 38 -7.85 -1.28 6.71
C THR A 38 -6.49 -1.98 6.74
N LEU A 39 -6.20 -2.78 7.78
CA LEU A 39 -4.97 -3.58 7.85
C LEU A 39 -4.82 -4.53 6.66
N VAL A 40 -5.89 -5.21 6.26
CA VAL A 40 -5.86 -6.14 5.12
C VAL A 40 -5.69 -5.38 3.80
N ARG A 41 -6.34 -4.21 3.68
CA ARG A 41 -6.17 -3.31 2.54
C ARG A 41 -4.74 -2.79 2.42
N GLU A 42 -4.07 -2.51 3.54
CA GLU A 42 -2.64 -2.14 3.57
C GLU A 42 -1.76 -3.26 2.99
N TYR A 43 -1.95 -4.50 3.43
CA TYR A 43 -1.23 -5.65 2.89
C TYR A 43 -1.50 -5.86 1.40
N LEU A 44 -2.74 -5.69 0.93
CA LEU A 44 -3.04 -5.74 -0.51
C LEU A 44 -2.33 -4.65 -1.29
N ALA A 45 -2.35 -3.41 -0.81
CA ALA A 45 -1.68 -2.30 -1.46
C ALA A 45 -0.17 -2.59 -1.63
N ARG A 46 0.47 -3.12 -0.59
CA ARG A 46 1.87 -3.54 -0.59
C ARG A 46 2.13 -4.70 -1.54
N ALA A 47 1.29 -5.74 -1.50
CA ALA A 47 1.45 -6.91 -2.34
C ALA A 47 1.32 -6.52 -3.82
N HIS A 48 0.33 -5.70 -4.17
CA HIS A 48 0.16 -5.13 -5.51
C HIS A 48 1.36 -4.28 -5.95
N TYR A 49 1.89 -3.45 -5.06
CA TYR A 49 3.10 -2.67 -5.34
C TYR A 49 4.28 -3.58 -5.67
N HIS A 50 4.56 -4.59 -4.84
CA HIS A 50 5.71 -5.47 -5.05
C HIS A 50 5.60 -6.36 -6.30
N ARG A 51 4.40 -6.81 -6.67
CA ARG A 51 4.17 -7.56 -7.93
C ARG A 51 4.01 -6.68 -9.18
N ALA A 52 4.30 -5.37 -9.07
CA ALA A 52 4.16 -4.38 -10.14
C ALA A 52 2.74 -4.18 -10.70
N ALA A 53 1.70 -4.55 -9.94
CA ALA A 53 0.31 -4.24 -10.24
C ALA A 53 -0.06 -2.82 -9.77
N LEU A 54 0.62 -1.81 -10.33
CA LEU A 54 0.59 -0.43 -9.82
C LEU A 54 -0.80 0.22 -9.78
N PRO A 55 -1.70 0.05 -10.77
CA PRO A 55 -3.05 0.62 -10.70
C PRO A 55 -3.87 0.08 -9.53
N LEU A 56 -3.68 -1.20 -9.18
CA LEU A 56 -4.34 -1.81 -8.03
C LEU A 56 -3.73 -1.30 -6.72
N ALA A 57 -2.41 -1.19 -6.64
CA ALA A 57 -1.74 -0.60 -5.48
C ALA A 57 -2.21 0.83 -5.20
N GLU A 58 -2.35 1.64 -6.25
CA GLU A 58 -2.88 3.00 -6.16
C GLU A 58 -4.32 3.02 -5.64
N ARG A 59 -5.18 2.15 -6.17
CA ARG A 59 -6.57 2.04 -5.72
C ARG A 59 -6.66 1.74 -4.23
N GLU A 60 -5.90 0.76 -3.76
CA GLU A 60 -5.89 0.38 -2.34
C GLU A 60 -5.34 1.51 -1.46
N ALA A 61 -4.24 2.15 -1.86
CA ALA A 61 -3.64 3.26 -1.12
C ALA A 61 -4.57 4.48 -1.04
N ARG A 62 -5.29 4.82 -2.12
CA ARG A 62 -6.28 5.91 -2.09
C ARG A 62 -7.46 5.59 -1.18
N ALA A 63 -7.90 4.33 -1.14
CA ALA A 63 -8.97 3.93 -0.23
C ALA A 63 -8.54 3.97 1.24
N LEU A 64 -7.27 3.67 1.55
CA LEU A 64 -6.70 3.91 2.89
C LEU A 64 -6.72 5.40 3.23
N LEU A 65 -6.30 6.28 2.32
CA LEU A 65 -6.33 7.74 2.55
C LEU A 65 -7.74 8.33 2.62
N ALA A 66 -8.72 7.70 1.96
CA ALA A 66 -10.12 8.10 2.12
C ALA A 66 -10.65 7.76 3.52
N HIS A 67 -10.12 6.72 4.16
CA HIS A 67 -10.44 6.36 5.55
C HIS A 67 -9.66 7.20 6.55
N ASP A 68 -8.34 7.35 6.36
CA ASP A 68 -7.46 8.20 7.16
C ASP A 68 -6.53 9.02 6.24
N PRO A 69 -6.84 10.31 6.01
CA PRO A 69 -6.02 11.19 5.19
C PRO A 69 -4.61 11.45 5.75
N THR A 70 -4.36 11.11 7.02
CA THR A 70 -3.08 11.33 7.70
C THR A 70 -2.23 10.06 7.82
N ASP A 71 -2.70 8.94 7.25
CA ASP A 71 -1.94 7.69 7.20
C ASP A 71 -0.65 7.89 6.40
N THR A 72 0.46 8.07 7.15
CA THR A 72 1.78 8.31 6.59
C THR A 72 2.29 7.12 5.77
N PHE A 73 1.87 5.90 6.11
CA PHE A 73 2.20 4.71 5.34
C PHE A 73 1.49 4.75 3.99
N ALA A 74 0.19 5.01 3.95
CA ALA A 74 -0.59 5.09 2.72
C ALA A 74 -0.12 6.25 1.82
N LEU A 75 0.24 7.40 2.39
CA LEU A 75 0.84 8.54 1.67
C LEU A 75 2.15 8.14 0.99
N LEU A 76 3.06 7.49 1.73
CA LEU A 76 4.34 7.04 1.19
C LEU A 76 4.15 5.99 0.08
N LEU A 77 3.25 5.02 0.30
CA LEU A 77 2.98 3.98 -0.67
C LEU A 77 2.37 4.56 -1.95
N LEU A 78 1.41 5.48 -1.85
CA LEU A 78 0.80 6.14 -2.99
C LEU A 78 1.83 6.95 -3.77
N ALA A 79 2.66 7.75 -3.10
CA ALA A 79 3.70 8.53 -3.75
C ALA A 79 4.67 7.63 -4.55
N ARG A 80 5.20 6.55 -3.93
CA ARG A 80 6.07 5.58 -4.62
C ARG A 80 5.38 4.86 -5.77
N THR A 81 4.10 4.55 -5.62
CA THR A 81 3.30 3.90 -6.66
C THR A 81 3.13 4.82 -7.86
N LEU A 82 2.86 6.12 -7.63
CA LEU A 82 2.75 7.13 -8.67
C LEU A 82 4.10 7.40 -9.37
N GLU A 83 5.20 7.47 -8.60
CA GLU A 83 6.57 7.58 -9.14
C GLU A 83 6.89 6.42 -10.11
N ARG A 84 6.55 5.18 -9.74
CA ARG A 84 6.75 4.01 -10.62
C ARG A 84 5.82 3.98 -11.83
N GLN A 85 4.71 4.71 -11.79
CA GLN A 85 3.83 4.96 -12.93
C GLN A 85 4.25 6.19 -13.74
N SER A 86 5.41 6.79 -13.46
CA SER A 86 5.89 8.03 -14.10
C SER A 86 4.99 9.26 -13.88
N ARG A 87 4.13 9.23 -12.85
CA ARG A 87 3.25 10.35 -12.43
C ARG A 87 3.92 11.19 -11.33
N THR A 88 5.13 11.68 -11.62
CA THR A 88 6.01 12.32 -10.63
C THR A 88 5.42 13.61 -10.03
N GLU A 89 4.74 14.43 -10.84
CA GLU A 89 4.13 15.68 -10.35
C GLU A 89 3.06 15.42 -9.29
N GLU A 90 2.24 14.39 -9.50
CA GLU A 90 1.20 14.01 -8.55
C GLU A 90 1.80 13.36 -7.30
N ALA A 91 2.80 12.50 -7.47
CA ALA A 91 3.54 11.92 -6.35
C ALA A 91 4.13 13.01 -5.43
N LEU A 92 4.65 14.09 -6.01
CA LEU A 92 5.22 15.21 -5.25
C LEU A 92 4.21 15.87 -4.32
N GLY A 93 2.93 15.92 -4.70
CA GLY A 93 1.85 16.38 -3.83
C GLY A 93 1.75 15.55 -2.54
N PHE A 94 1.73 14.22 -2.68
CA PHE A 94 1.68 13.31 -1.54
C PHE A 94 2.98 13.29 -0.73
N ARG A 95 4.15 13.43 -1.37
CA ARG A 95 5.43 13.60 -0.68
C ARG A 95 5.47 14.84 0.20
N ARG A 96 4.95 15.98 -0.28
CA ARG A 96 4.85 17.22 0.52
C ARG A 96 3.96 17.05 1.74
N GLN A 97 2.81 16.38 1.59
CA GLN A 97 1.93 16.05 2.72
C GLN A 97 2.64 15.16 3.74
N LEU A 98 3.31 14.11 3.26
CA LEU A 98 4.09 13.21 4.11
C LEU A 98 5.19 13.96 4.87
N ALA A 99 5.98 14.79 4.19
CA ALA A 99 7.02 15.61 4.81
C ALA A 99 6.48 16.55 5.90
N ALA A 100 5.30 17.14 5.67
CA ALA A 100 4.65 18.01 6.64
C ALA A 100 4.17 17.25 7.89
N LEU A 101 3.64 16.03 7.72
CA LEU A 101 3.16 15.19 8.81
C LEU A 101 4.29 14.59 9.65
N THR A 102 5.40 14.18 9.01
CA THR A 102 6.52 13.54 9.69
C THR A 102 7.59 14.53 10.16
N GLY A 103 7.59 15.76 9.63
CA GLY A 103 8.68 16.73 9.84
C GLY A 103 9.98 16.34 9.11
N ASP A 104 9.92 15.36 8.21
CA ASP A 104 11.09 14.82 7.50
C ASP A 104 11.15 15.33 6.07
N ALA A 105 12.03 16.31 5.83
CA ALA A 105 12.23 16.90 4.51
C ALA A 105 12.82 15.93 3.47
N SER A 106 13.45 14.82 3.91
CA SER A 106 13.97 13.80 2.97
C SER A 106 12.85 13.13 2.16
N GLN A 107 11.60 13.22 2.61
CA GLN A 107 10.44 12.74 1.87
C GLN A 107 10.21 13.50 0.56
N LEU A 108 10.77 14.70 0.39
CA LEU A 108 10.70 15.46 -0.86
C LEU A 108 11.66 14.93 -1.93
N GLU A 109 12.63 14.12 -1.55
CA GLU A 109 13.58 13.53 -2.48
C GLU A 109 12.91 12.40 -3.27
N SER A 110 12.97 12.51 -4.59
CA SER A 110 12.47 11.45 -5.47
C SER A 110 13.45 10.27 -5.43
N HIS A 111 12.97 9.08 -5.06
CA HIS A 111 13.79 7.86 -4.95
C HIS A 111 14.32 7.36 -6.32
N GLN A 112 14.09 8.08 -7.41
CA GLN A 112 14.63 7.79 -8.74
C GLN A 112 16.06 8.33 -8.96
N ALA A 113 16.67 9.01 -7.98
CA ALA A 113 18.04 9.53 -8.08
C ALA A 113 19.16 8.49 -7.88
N ALA A 114 18.85 7.23 -7.60
CA ALA A 114 19.84 6.16 -7.40
C ALA A 114 19.79 5.11 -8.53
N ARG A 115 20.06 5.55 -9.76
CA ARG A 115 20.39 4.65 -10.89
C ARG A 115 21.90 4.58 -11.09
#